data_AF-A0A7W0TDJ7-F1
#
_entry.id   AF-A0A7W0TDJ7-F1
#
_cell.length_a   1.000
_cell.length_b   1.000
_cell.length_c   1.000
_cell.angle_alpha   90.00
_cell.angle_beta   90.00
_cell.angle_gamma   90.00
#
_symmetry.space_group_name_H-M   'P 1'
#
loop_
_entity.id
_entity.type
_entity.pdbx_description
1 polymer ?
#
loop_
_entity_poly.entity_id
_entity_poly.type
_entity_poly.pdbx_seq_one_letter_code
_entity_poly.pdbx_strand_id
1 'polypeptide(L)' 'GISTPAHAAAAAELADGVVVGSAALDAAEGGPSALEAFVSSLRAALN' A
#
# COMPACT_ATOMS: atom_id res chain seq x y z
N GLY A 1 8.57 -4.78 1.91
CA GLY A 1 8.57 -4.30 3.31
C GLY A 1 7.17 -3.89 3.72
N ILE A 2 6.64 -2.83 3.11
CA ILE A 2 5.23 -2.45 3.26
C ILE A 2 4.37 -3.36 2.38
N SER A 3 3.39 -4.02 2.98
CA SER A 3 2.47 -4.94 2.29
C SER A 3 1.05 -4.89 2.85
N THR A 4 0.83 -4.13 3.91
CA THR A 4 -0.47 -3.98 4.57
C THR A 4 -0.73 -2.51 4.88
N PRO A 5 -2.00 -2.11 5.03
CA PRO A 5 -2.35 -0.75 5.46
C PRO A 5 -1.71 -0.38 6.81
N ALA A 6 -1.64 -1.33 7.75
CA ALA A 6 -1.00 -1.11 9.05
C ALA A 6 0.50 -0.81 8.94
N HIS A 7 1.22 -1.48 8.03
CA HIS A 7 2.63 -1.16 7.76
C HIS A 7 2.77 0.26 7.20
N ALA A 8 1.87 0.67 6.30
CA ALA A 8 1.91 2.00 5.70
C ALA A 8 1.64 3.10 6.75
N ALA A 9 0.63 2.93 7.60
CA ALA A 9 0.34 3.87 8.69
C ALA A 9 1.54 4.02 9.63
N ALA A 10 2.12 2.90 10.10
CA ALA A 10 3.27 2.92 10.98
C ALA A 10 4.52 3.60 10.36
N ALA A 11 4.72 3.45 9.05
CA ALA A 11 5.82 4.11 8.35
C ALA A 11 5.58 5.62 8.20
N ALA A 12 4.32 6.04 7.96
CA ALA A 12 3.96 7.44 7.79
C ALA A 12 4.09 8.27 9.08
N GLU A 13 4.06 7.65 10.26
CA GLU A 13 4.38 8.31 11.54
C GLU A 13 5.81 8.87 11.58
N LEU A 14 6.72 8.35 10.75
CA LEU A 14 8.15 8.67 10.79
C LEU A 14 8.69 9.26 9.48
N ALA A 15 7.86 9.33 8.43
CA ALA A 15 8.31 9.70 7.09
C ALA A 15 7.24 10.50 6.33
N ASP A 16 7.69 11.42 5.48
CA ASP A 16 6.82 12.24 4.62
C ASP A 16 6.12 11.43 3.50
N GLY A 17 6.56 10.20 3.28
CA GLY A 17 6.02 9.33 2.23
C GLY A 17 6.40 7.87 2.39
N VAL A 18 5.59 7.01 1.78
CA VAL A 18 5.74 5.55 1.82
C VAL A 18 5.81 5.00 0.40
N VAL A 19 6.83 4.19 0.12
CA VAL A 19 6.99 3.52 -1.19
C VAL A 19 6.65 2.04 -1.05
N VAL A 20 5.79 1.54 -1.94
CA VAL A 20 5.35 0.15 -1.98
C VAL A 20 5.66 -0.44 -3.36
N GLY A 21 6.63 -1.36 -3.41
CA GLY A 21 7.09 -2.01 -4.64
C GLY A 21 6.52 -3.41 -4.79
N SER A 22 7.16 -4.41 -4.17
CA SER A 22 6.82 -5.84 -4.33
C SER A 22 5.33 -6.15 -4.11
N ALA A 23 4.73 -5.67 -3.03
CA ALA A 23 3.31 -5.93 -2.75
C ALA A 23 2.35 -5.28 -3.78
N ALA A 24 2.75 -4.17 -4.41
CA ALA A 24 1.97 -3.57 -5.50
C ALA A 24 2.09 -4.39 -6.78
N LEU A 25 3.27 -4.96 -7.07
CA LEU A 25 3.45 -5.91 -8.17
C LEU A 25 2.62 -7.18 -7.94
N ASP A 26 2.70 -7.77 -6.74
CA ASP A 26 1.95 -8.97 -6.38
C ASP A 26 0.43 -8.75 -6.53
N ALA A 27 -0.08 -7.59 -6.08
CA ALA A 27 -1.49 -7.24 -6.25
C ALA A 27 -1.88 -7.05 -7.72
N ALA A 28 -0.98 -6.50 -8.54
CA ALA A 28 -1.21 -6.28 -9.97
C ALA A 28 -1.30 -7.60 -10.77
N GLU A 29 -0.76 -8.71 -10.28
CA GLU A 29 -0.97 -10.04 -10.88
C GLU A 29 -2.46 -10.43 -10.86
N GLY A 30 -3.22 -9.94 -9.88
CA GLY A 30 -4.69 -10.06 -9.82
C GLY A 30 -5.44 -9.12 -10.76
N GLY A 31 -4.73 -8.30 -11.53
CA GLY A 31 -5.29 -7.35 -12.49
C GLY A 31 -5.55 -5.94 -11.93
N PRO A 32 -6.04 -5.02 -12.78
CA PRO A 32 -6.18 -3.60 -12.43
C PRO A 32 -7.05 -3.32 -11.21
N SER A 33 -8.18 -4.01 -11.06
CA SER A 33 -9.08 -3.81 -9.92
C SER A 33 -8.49 -4.33 -8.61
N ALA A 34 -7.66 -5.39 -8.65
CA ALA A 34 -6.97 -5.88 -7.47
C ALA A 34 -5.91 -4.89 -7.00
N LEU A 35 -5.15 -4.31 -7.94
CA LEU A 35 -4.20 -3.25 -7.65
C LEU A 35 -4.90 -1.99 -7.11
N GLU A 36 -6.01 -1.58 -7.72
CA GLU A 36 -6.82 -0.45 -7.25
C GLU A 36 -7.30 -0.66 -5.81
N ALA A 37 -7.88 -1.82 -5.51
CA ALA A 37 -8.34 -2.16 -4.16
C ALA A 37 -7.19 -2.14 -3.14
N PHE A 38 -6.03 -2.68 -3.53
CA PHE A 38 -4.84 -2.65 -2.68
C PHE A 38 -4.37 -1.22 -2.40
N VAL A 39 -4.18 -0.40 -3.43
CA VAL A 39 -3.76 1.01 -3.28
C VAL A 39 -4.78 1.82 -2.49
N SER A 40 -6.08 1.60 -2.72
CA SER A 40 -7.17 2.22 -1.97
C SER A 40 -7.09 1.89 -0.48
N SER A 41 -6.84 0.62 -0.13
CA SER A 41 -6.67 0.19 1.27
C SER A 41 -5.47 0.86 1.95
N LEU A 42 -4.36 1.04 1.23
CA LEU A 42 -3.19 1.75 1.75
C LEU A 42 -3.51 3.23 1.96
N ARG A 43 -4.18 3.86 0.99
CA ARG A 43 -4.58 5.26 1.09
C ARG A 43 -5.53 5.49 2.26
N ALA A 44 -6.47 4.59 2.50
CA ALA A 44 -7.42 4.67 3.61
C ALA A 44 -6.73 4.64 4.99
N ALA A 45 -5.59 3.96 5.12
CA ALA A 45 -4.82 3.95 6.37
C ALA A 45 -3.91 5.16 6.58
N LEU A 46 -3.80 6.04 5.57
CA LEU A 46 -2.98 7.26 5.62
C LEU A 46 -3.82 8.54 5.79
N ASN A 47 -5.15 8.43 5.89
CA ASN A 47 -6.06 9.56 6.16
C ASN A 47 -6.88 9.34 7.42
#